data_AF-A0A6L8E6L6-F1
#
_entry.id   AF-A0A6L8E6L6-F1
#
_cell.length_a   1.000
_cell.length_b   1.000
_cell.length_c   1.000
_cell.angle_alpha   90.00
_cell.angle_beta   90.00
_cell.angle_gamma   90.00
#
_symmetry.space_group_name_H-M   'P 1'
#
loop_
_entity.id
_entity.type
_entity.pdbx_description
1 polymer ?
#
loop_
_entity_poly.entity_id
_entity_poly.type
_entity_poly.pdbx_seq_one_letter_code
_entity_poly.pdbx_strand_id
1 'polypeptide(L)'
;MAPPEMRMIGIAGLPRIREGDDLAALIAEASAAQGTPLEEGDVLVLTQRIVSAAEGRILPRAHFEPSPYARAWSERWDKDPHVTEAVLS
;
A
#
# COMPACT_ATOMS: atom_id res chain seq x y z
N MET A 1 -30.91 10.74 -24.67
CA MET A 1 -29.81 9.84 -24.28
C MET A 1 -29.71 9.94 -22.77
N ALA A 2 -29.75 8.83 -22.04
CA ALA A 2 -29.50 8.88 -20.60
C ALA A 2 -28.07 9.43 -20.37
N PRO A 3 -27.84 10.24 -19.33
CA PRO A 3 -26.49 10.68 -19.00
C PRO A 3 -25.63 9.46 -18.65
N PRO A 4 -24.31 9.49 -18.91
CA PRO A 4 -23.41 8.43 -18.48
C PRO A 4 -23.43 8.31 -16.94
N GLU A 5 -23.34 7.08 -16.44
CA GLU A 5 -23.30 6.76 -15.02
C GLU A 5 -21.88 6.32 -14.61
N MET A 6 -21.47 6.67 -13.39
CA MET A 6 -20.24 6.18 -12.76
C MET A 6 -20.59 5.62 -11.38
N ARG A 7 -20.04 4.47 -11.04
CA ARG A 7 -20.19 3.82 -9.73
C ARG A 7 -18.82 3.67 -9.08
N MET A 8 -18.76 3.85 -7.75
CA MET A 8 -17.58 3.58 -6.93
C MET A 8 -17.96 2.49 -5.93
N ILE A 9 -17.24 1.36 -5.97
CA ILE A 9 -17.55 0.18 -5.16
C ILE A 9 -16.30 -0.14 -4.35
N GLY A 10 -16.44 -0.18 -3.02
CA GLY A 10 -15.36 -0.63 -2.13
C GLY A 10 -15.20 -2.15 -2.20
N ILE A 11 -13.97 -2.63 -2.07
CA ILE A 11 -13.69 -4.05 -1.90
C ILE A 11 -13.60 -4.35 -0.40
N ALA A 12 -14.59 -5.09 0.13
CA ALA A 12 -14.61 -5.55 1.50
C ALA A 12 -14.08 -7.00 1.62
N GLY A 13 -13.79 -7.46 2.83
CA GLY A 13 -13.42 -8.87 3.07
C GLY A 13 -11.96 -9.24 2.76
N LEU A 14 -11.12 -8.29 2.37
CA LEU A 14 -9.69 -8.54 2.19
C LEU A 14 -9.01 -8.91 3.52
N PRO A 15 -8.08 -9.89 3.51
CA PRO A 15 -7.28 -10.21 4.69
C PRO A 15 -6.24 -9.12 4.96
N ARG A 16 -5.51 -9.28 6.07
CA ARG A 16 -4.27 -8.53 6.26
C ARG A 16 -3.23 -9.03 5.24
N ILE A 17 -2.85 -8.15 4.32
CA ILE A 17 -1.85 -8.43 3.29
C ILE A 17 -0.46 -8.63 3.91
N ARG A 18 0.24 -9.65 3.41
CA ARG A 18 1.58 -10.06 3.78
C ARG A 18 2.48 -10.16 2.54
N GLU A 19 3.77 -10.21 2.79
CA GLU A 19 4.77 -10.45 1.75
C GLU A 19 4.47 -11.75 0.98
N GLY A 20 4.50 -11.65 -0.35
CA GLY A 20 4.23 -12.76 -1.26
C GLY A 20 2.74 -13.01 -1.55
N ASP A 21 1.81 -12.30 -0.92
CA ASP A 21 0.38 -12.45 -1.22
C ASP A 21 0.08 -12.03 -2.67
N ASP A 22 -0.70 -12.83 -3.38
CA ASP A 22 -1.25 -12.48 -4.69
C ASP A 22 -2.42 -11.51 -4.52
N LEU A 23 -2.13 -10.21 -4.61
CA LEU A 23 -3.13 -9.16 -4.49
C LEU A 23 -4.25 -9.27 -5.53
N ALA A 24 -3.92 -9.67 -6.77
CA ALA A 24 -4.90 -9.73 -7.83
C ALA A 24 -5.93 -10.83 -7.55
N ALA A 25 -5.47 -12.02 -7.15
CA ALA A 25 -6.34 -13.12 -6.75
C ALA A 25 -7.22 -12.73 -5.54
N LEU A 26 -6.62 -12.15 -4.49
CA LEU A 26 -7.36 -11.74 -3.29
C LEU A 26 -8.45 -10.70 -3.58
N ILE A 27 -8.17 -9.72 -4.43
CA ILE A 27 -9.15 -8.69 -4.82
C ILE A 27 -10.26 -9.29 -5.67
N ALA A 28 -9.92 -10.15 -6.64
CA ALA A 28 -10.90 -10.81 -7.49
C ALA A 28 -11.83 -11.72 -6.66
N GLU A 29 -11.29 -12.52 -5.74
CA GLU A 29 -12.07 -13.37 -4.85
C GLU A 29 -12.97 -12.57 -3.91
N ALA A 30 -12.45 -11.50 -3.29
CA ALA A 30 -13.21 -10.64 -2.39
C ALA A 30 -14.37 -9.93 -3.11
N SER A 31 -14.12 -9.39 -4.31
CA SER A 31 -15.13 -8.71 -5.13
C SER A 31 -16.25 -9.67 -5.59
N ALA A 32 -15.89 -10.89 -5.98
CA ALA A 32 -16.86 -11.94 -6.31
C ALA A 32 -17.69 -12.35 -5.09
N ALA A 33 -17.05 -12.59 -3.93
CA ALA A 33 -17.72 -13.00 -2.71
C ALA A 33 -18.70 -11.93 -2.17
N GLN A 34 -18.40 -10.64 -2.34
CA GLN A 34 -19.31 -9.55 -1.97
C GLN A 34 -20.45 -9.30 -2.99
N GLY A 35 -20.50 -10.03 -4.11
CA GLY A 35 -21.54 -9.90 -5.13
C GLY A 35 -21.36 -8.73 -6.10
N THR A 36 -20.14 -8.17 -6.19
CA THR A 36 -19.78 -7.15 -7.19
C THR A 36 -18.44 -7.55 -7.84
N PRO A 37 -18.42 -8.62 -8.65
CA PRO A 37 -17.21 -9.06 -9.32
C PRO A 37 -16.68 -7.96 -10.24
N LEU A 38 -15.38 -7.96 -10.48
CA LEU A 38 -14.76 -7.04 -11.43
C LEU A 38 -15.22 -7.34 -12.87
N GLU A 39 -15.52 -6.29 -13.62
CA GLU A 39 -15.97 -6.35 -15.01
C GLU A 39 -14.93 -5.73 -15.96
N GLU A 40 -15.05 -6.04 -17.25
CA GLU A 40 -14.18 -5.45 -18.26
C GLU A 40 -14.39 -3.93 -18.34
N GLY A 41 -13.30 -3.17 -18.27
CA GLY A 41 -13.32 -1.71 -18.24
C GLY A 41 -13.33 -1.09 -16.84
N ASP A 42 -13.42 -1.90 -15.79
CA ASP A 42 -13.28 -1.42 -14.42
C ASP A 42 -11.87 -0.86 -14.14
N VAL A 43 -11.82 0.13 -13.26
CA VAL A 43 -10.57 0.72 -12.77
C VAL A 43 -10.40 0.39 -11.30
N LEU A 44 -9.33 -0.33 -10.98
CA LEU A 44 -8.92 -0.61 -9.60
C LEU A 44 -8.05 0.53 -9.05
N VAL A 45 -8.44 1.05 -7.89
CA VAL A 45 -7.65 2.04 -7.14
C VAL A 45 -7.18 1.40 -5.84
N LEU A 46 -5.87 1.19 -5.72
CA LEU A 46 -5.25 0.56 -4.55
C LEU A 46 -4.41 1.57 -3.78
N THR A 47 -4.40 1.45 -2.45
CA THR A 47 -3.42 2.19 -1.66
C THR A 47 -2.04 1.59 -1.87
N GLN A 48 -1.00 2.42 -1.94
CA GLN A 48 0.38 1.93 -2.09
C GLN A 48 0.80 0.97 -0.97
N ARG A 49 0.19 1.09 0.22
CA ARG A 49 0.57 0.32 1.42
C ARG A 49 0.37 -1.18 1.25
N ILE A 50 -0.72 -1.61 0.61
CA ILE A 50 -0.97 -3.04 0.40
C ILE A 50 -0.04 -3.62 -0.66
N VAL A 51 0.28 -2.83 -1.68
CA VAL A 51 1.26 -3.20 -2.71
C VAL A 51 2.64 -3.36 -2.09
N SER A 52 3.08 -2.38 -1.29
CA SER A 52 4.34 -2.44 -0.53
C SER A 52 4.41 -3.64 0.42
N ALA A 53 3.29 -4.03 1.04
CA ALA A 53 3.24 -5.20 1.90
C ALA A 53 3.43 -6.50 1.11
N ALA A 54 2.71 -6.67 0.00
CA ALA A 54 2.83 -7.84 -0.88
C ALA A 54 4.23 -7.97 -1.51
N GLU A 55 4.84 -6.85 -1.86
CA GLU A 55 6.20 -6.80 -2.46
C GLU A 55 7.34 -6.89 -1.43
N GLY A 56 7.06 -7.12 -0.14
CA GLY A 56 8.11 -7.26 0.87
C GLY A 56 8.86 -5.96 1.19
N ARG A 57 8.21 -4.79 0.97
CA ARG A 57 8.81 -3.46 1.21
C ARG A 57 8.61 -2.95 2.64
N ILE A 58 8.16 -3.79 3.56
CA ILE A 58 8.04 -3.44 4.98
C ILE A 58 9.34 -3.83 5.69
N LEU A 59 10.20 -2.85 5.89
CA LEU A 59 11.51 -3.06 6.51
C LEU A 59 11.48 -2.66 7.99
N PRO A 60 12.17 -3.39 8.87
CA PRO A 60 12.30 -3.01 10.27
C PRO A 60 13.15 -1.75 10.38
N ARG A 61 12.91 -0.95 11.44
CA ARG A 61 13.69 0.26 11.70
C ARG A 61 15.21 0.01 11.70
N ALA A 62 15.64 -1.12 12.26
CA ALA A 62 17.04 -1.52 12.35
C ALA A 62 17.69 -1.85 11.00
N HIS A 63 16.93 -1.88 9.91
CA HIS A 63 17.47 -2.01 8.55
C HIS A 63 18.27 -0.79 8.13
N PHE A 64 17.95 0.39 8.68
CA PHE A 64 18.57 1.66 8.28
C PHE A 64 19.52 2.14 9.38
N GLU A 65 20.82 2.11 9.13
CA GLU A 65 21.82 2.67 10.06
C GLU A 65 21.96 4.18 9.81
N PRO A 66 21.59 5.06 10.76
CA PRO A 66 21.55 6.48 10.46
C PRO A 66 22.92 7.10 10.23
N SER A 67 23.09 7.71 9.05
CA SER A 67 24.26 8.49 8.68
C SER A 67 24.43 9.75 9.56
N PRO A 68 25.63 10.34 9.60
CA PRO A 68 25.83 11.62 10.30
C PRO A 68 24.87 12.72 9.82
N TYR A 69 24.56 12.73 8.52
CA TYR A 69 23.62 13.69 7.94
C TYR A 69 22.18 13.45 8.42
N ALA A 70 21.71 12.20 8.39
CA ALA A 70 20.37 11.87 8.89
C ALA A 70 20.19 12.21 10.36
N ARG A 71 21.21 11.98 11.20
CA ARG A 71 21.20 12.36 12.62
C ARG A 71 21.06 13.87 12.82
N ALA A 72 21.93 14.65 12.16
CA ALA A 72 21.90 16.11 12.26
C ALA A 72 20.58 16.72 11.75
N TRP A 73 20.04 16.20 10.64
CA TRP A 73 18.76 16.65 10.11
C TRP A 73 17.61 16.34 11.07
N SER A 74 17.62 15.14 11.66
CA SER A 74 16.56 14.67 12.54
C SER A 74 16.52 15.40 13.88
N GLU A 75 17.68 15.77 14.43
CA GLU A 75 17.79 16.58 15.65
C GLU A 75 17.09 17.95 15.48
N ARG A 76 17.25 18.58 14.32
CA ARG A 76 16.63 19.88 14.03
C ARG A 76 15.10 19.83 14.02
N TRP A 77 14.51 18.69 13.68
CA TRP A 77 13.07 18.55 13.43
C TRP A 77 12.37 17.53 14.33
N ASP A 78 13.04 17.07 15.39
CA ASP A 78 12.56 16.05 16.33
C ASP A 78 12.00 14.80 15.60
N LYS A 79 12.81 14.24 14.70
CA LYS A 79 12.48 13.03 13.93
C LYS A 79 13.32 11.84 14.36
N ASP A 80 12.85 10.62 14.08
CA ASP A 80 13.68 9.43 14.23
C ASP A 80 14.72 9.39 13.09
N PRO A 81 16.03 9.36 13.41
CA PRO A 81 17.08 9.35 12.39
C PRO A 81 17.08 8.12 11.49
N HIS A 82 16.50 6.98 11.91
CA HIS A 82 16.36 5.79 11.06
C HIS A 82 15.29 6.00 9.98
N VAL A 83 14.23 6.74 10.29
CA VAL A 83 13.18 7.08 9.32
C VAL A 83 13.73 8.08 8.31
N THR A 84 14.49 9.08 8.76
CA THR A 84 15.18 10.01 7.87
C THR A 84 16.15 9.27 6.94
N GLU A 85 16.93 8.33 7.47
CA GLU A 85 17.84 7.50 6.65
C GLU A 85 17.07 6.67 5.63
N ALA A 86 15.92 6.10 5.99
CA ALA A 86 15.06 5.35 5.05
C ALA A 86 14.54 6.20 3.88
N VAL A 87 14.44 7.52 4.04
CA VAL A 87 14.05 8.45 2.97
C VAL A 87 15.24 8.83 2.08
N LEU A 88 16.47 8.78 2.63
CA LEU A 88 17.69 9.19 1.94
C LEU A 88 18.37 8.05 1.16
N SER A 89 17.96 6.80 1.38
CA SER A 89 18.59 5.58 0.85
C SER A 89 17.83 4.94 -0.32
#